data_AF-A0A7W0TD55-F1
#
_entry.id   AF-A0A7W0TD55-F1
#
_cell.length_a   1.000
_cell.length_b   1.000
_cell.length_c   1.000
_cell.angle_alpha   90.00
_cell.angle_beta   90.00
_cell.angle_gamma   90.00
#
_symmetry.space_group_name_H-M   'P 1'
#
loop_
_entity.id
_entity.type
_entity.pdbx_description
1 polymer ?
#
loop_
_entity_poly.entity_id
_entity_poly.type
_entity_poly.pdbx_seq_one_letter_code
_entity_poly.pdbx_strand_id
1 'polypeptide(L)'
;MVARGATIEELESLYRADLPRFVRAAAAIVGDEAAGRDAVQEAFVQAVRKRASFKFEAPLEAWVWRIVINEALALRRSHASEFERVSENATTPSTNH
;
A
#
# COMPACT_ATOMS: atom_id res chain seq x y z
N MET A 1 -5.34 -22.69 -22.98
CA MET A 1 -6.03 -21.39 -22.84
C MET A 1 -5.20 -20.55 -21.88
N VAL A 2 -4.44 -19.56 -22.36
CA VAL A 2 -3.58 -18.75 -21.47
C VAL A 2 -4.50 -17.87 -20.63
N ALA A 3 -4.55 -18.10 -19.31
CA ALA A 3 -5.20 -17.18 -18.39
C ALA A 3 -4.45 -15.84 -18.51
N ARG A 4 -5.03 -14.87 -19.22
CA ARG A 4 -4.45 -13.54 -19.29
C ARG A 4 -4.76 -12.86 -17.97
N GLY A 5 -3.75 -12.49 -17.20
CA GLY A 5 -3.93 -11.57 -16.09
C GLY A 5 -4.07 -10.14 -16.61
N ALA A 6 -3.99 -9.16 -15.69
CA ALA A 6 -3.82 -7.77 -16.09
C ALA A 6 -2.49 -7.58 -16.84
N THR A 7 -2.51 -6.75 -17.88
CA THR A 7 -1.31 -6.34 -18.62
C THR A 7 -0.59 -5.19 -17.92
N ILE A 8 0.67 -4.93 -18.30
CA ILE A 8 1.43 -3.82 -17.74
C ILE A 8 0.86 -2.48 -18.22
N GLU A 9 0.42 -2.44 -19.48
CA GLU A 9 -0.13 -1.27 -20.14
C GLU A 9 -1.45 -0.83 -19.50
N GLU A 10 -2.30 -1.77 -19.10
CA GLU A 10 -3.54 -1.48 -18.36
C GLU A 10 -3.24 -0.92 -16.97
N LEU A 11 -2.25 -1.48 -16.26
CA LEU A 11 -1.83 -0.99 -14.95
C LEU A 11 -1.19 0.40 -15.05
N GLU A 12 -0.36 0.66 -16.07
CA GLU A 12 0.26 1.96 -16.29
C GLU A 12 -0.79 3.04 -16.63
N SER A 13 -1.77 2.68 -17.48
CA SER A 13 -2.85 3.59 -17.84
C SER A 13 -3.67 3.98 -16.62
N LEU A 14 -3.99 3.01 -15.76
CA LEU A 14 -4.68 3.26 -14.50
C LEU A 14 -3.83 4.09 -13.52
N TYR A 15 -2.53 3.81 -13.43
CA TYR A 15 -1.60 4.60 -12.61
C TYR A 15 -1.62 6.07 -13.03
N ARG A 16 -1.45 6.35 -14.33
CA ARG A 16 -1.42 7.73 -14.84
C ARG A 16 -2.75 8.47 -14.65
N ALA A 17 -3.88 7.76 -14.76
CA ALA A 17 -5.20 8.37 -14.64
C ALA A 17 -5.58 8.69 -13.19
N ASP A 18 -5.33 7.77 -12.24
CA ASP A 18 -5.93 7.83 -10.91
C ASP A 18 -4.93 7.96 -9.75
N LEU A 19 -3.63 8.11 -10.02
CA LEU A 19 -2.60 8.31 -8.99
C LEU A 19 -3.00 9.33 -7.91
N PRO A 20 -3.52 10.53 -8.22
CA PRO A 20 -3.90 11.49 -7.20
C PRO A 20 -5.03 10.99 -6.28
N ARG A 21 -5.93 10.14 -6.78
CA ARG A 21 -7.03 9.56 -5.98
C ARG A 21 -6.50 8.48 -5.05
N PHE A 22 -5.65 7.59 -5.55
CA PHE A 22 -5.01 6.56 -4.73
C PHE A 22 -4.20 7.18 -3.59
N VAL A 23 -3.39 8.20 -3.88
CA VAL A 23 -2.55 8.87 -2.87
C VAL A 23 -3.41 9.55 -1.80
N ARG A 24 -4.47 10.26 -2.18
CA ARG A 24 -5.37 10.88 -1.19
C ARG A 24 -6.02 9.86 -0.26
N ALA A 25 -6.48 8.74 -0.81
CA ALA A 25 -7.10 7.69 0.00
C ALA A 25 -6.08 7.00 0.92
N ALA A 26 -4.90 6.66 0.40
CA ALA A 26 -3.83 6.07 1.19
C ALA A 26 -3.35 7.03 2.30
N ALA A 27 -3.18 8.31 1.99
CA ALA A 27 -2.82 9.35 2.94
C ALA A 27 -3.87 9.49 4.07
N ALA A 28 -5.16 9.44 3.73
CA ALA A 28 -6.23 9.45 4.73
C ALA A 28 -6.21 8.23 5.65
N ILE A 29 -5.66 7.09 5.17
CA ILE A 29 -5.50 5.87 5.98
C ILE A 29 -4.27 5.98 6.88
N VAL A 30 -3.10 6.32 6.33
CA VAL A 30 -1.82 6.28 7.04
C VAL A 30 -1.55 7.53 7.91
N GLY A 31 -2.19 8.66 7.59
CA GLY A 31 -2.16 9.88 8.38
C GLY A 31 -1.31 11.01 7.78
N ASP A 32 -0.52 10.75 6.74
CA ASP A 32 0.27 11.77 6.04
C ASP A 32 0.41 11.48 4.53
N GLU A 33 0.74 12.51 3.77
CA GLU A 33 0.78 12.45 2.30
C GLU A 33 2.02 11.73 1.74
N ALA A 34 3.15 11.77 2.46
CA ALA A 34 4.39 11.12 2.02
C ALA A 34 4.25 9.59 2.13
N ALA A 35 3.85 9.10 3.31
CA ALA A 35 3.56 7.68 3.51
C ALA A 35 2.40 7.20 2.63
N GLY A 36 1.44 8.08 2.33
CA GLY A 36 0.37 7.79 1.37
C GLY A 36 0.90 7.51 -0.03
N ARG A 37 1.90 8.27 -0.51
CA ARG A 37 2.58 7.98 -1.77
C ARG A 37 3.35 6.68 -1.72
N ASP A 38 4.08 6.42 -0.64
CA ASP A 38 4.88 5.20 -0.49
C ASP A 38 3.99 3.95 -0.51
N ALA A 39 2.85 3.97 0.18
CA ALA A 39 1.87 2.89 0.15
C ALA A 39 1.33 2.64 -1.27
N VAL A 40 1.05 3.70 -2.04
CA VAL A 40 0.58 3.56 -3.42
C VAL A 40 1.68 2.99 -4.32
N GLN A 41 2.93 3.42 -4.16
CA GLN A 41 4.05 2.87 -4.93
C GLN A 41 4.19 1.36 -4.69
N GLU A 42 4.24 0.93 -3.42
CA GLU A 42 4.32 -0.50 -3.10
C GLU A 42 3.09 -1.26 -3.61
N ALA A 43 1.89 -0.66 -3.53
CA ALA A 43 0.69 -1.27 -4.08
C ALA A 43 0.78 -1.55 -5.59
N PHE A 44 1.35 -0.63 -6.37
CA PHE A 44 1.55 -0.84 -7.82
C PHE A 44 2.66 -1.85 -8.11
N VAL A 45 3.72 -1.90 -7.30
CA VAL A 45 4.72 -2.98 -7.36
C VAL A 45 4.05 -4.35 -7.12
N GLN A 46 3.19 -4.44 -6.11
CA GLN A 46 2.42 -5.65 -5.81
C GLN A 46 1.41 -5.99 -6.90
N ALA A 47 0.74 -5.00 -7.49
CA ALA A 47 -0.17 -5.20 -8.61
C ALA A 47 0.54 -5.80 -9.82
N VAL A 48 1.73 -5.30 -10.18
CA VAL A 48 2.54 -5.85 -11.27
C VAL A 48 2.98 -7.29 -10.96
N ARG A 49 3.41 -7.57 -9.73
CA ARG A 49 3.79 -8.93 -9.29
C ARG A 49 2.61 -9.90 -9.34
N LYS A 50 1.43 -9.46 -8.91
CA LYS A 50 0.20 -10.26 -8.81
C LYS A 50 -0.68 -10.20 -10.05
N ARG A 51 -0.27 -9.52 -11.13
CA ARG A 51 -1.11 -9.27 -12.31
C ARG A 51 -1.70 -10.55 -12.91
N ALA A 52 -0.96 -11.67 -12.86
CA ALA A 52 -1.40 -12.97 -13.35
C ALA A 52 -2.53 -13.61 -12.52
N SER A 53 -2.73 -13.17 -11.27
CA SER A 53 -3.80 -13.67 -10.40
C SER A 53 -5.10 -12.89 -10.55
N PHE A 54 -5.14 -11.83 -11.37
CA PHE A 54 -6.36 -11.09 -11.63
C PHE A 54 -7.30 -11.95 -12.51
N LYS A 55 -8.52 -12.19 -12.01
CA LYS A 55 -9.49 -13.12 -12.62
C LYS A 55 -10.62 -12.44 -13.41
N PHE A 56 -10.56 -11.13 -13.64
CA PHE A 56 -11.63 -10.34 -14.29
C PHE A 56 -13.03 -10.45 -13.68
N GLU A 57 -13.16 -10.95 -12.45
CA GLU A 57 -14.44 -11.01 -11.73
C GLU A 57 -14.92 -9.62 -11.28
N ALA A 58 -14.03 -8.62 -11.31
CA ALA A 58 -14.30 -7.22 -11.01
C ALA A 58 -13.46 -6.32 -11.92
N PRO A 59 -13.78 -5.02 -12.06
CA PRO A 59 -12.94 -4.07 -12.78
C PRO A 59 -11.50 -4.05 -12.24
N LEU A 60 -10.52 -3.88 -13.13
CA LEU A 60 -9.10 -3.80 -12.75
C LEU A 60 -8.85 -2.70 -11.71
N GLU A 61 -9.52 -1.55 -11.87
CA GLU A 61 -9.48 -0.44 -10.93
C GLU A 61 -9.87 -0.89 -9.51
N ALA A 62 -10.98 -1.61 -9.35
CA ALA A 62 -11.44 -2.10 -8.05
C ALA A 62 -10.44 -3.08 -7.41
N TRP A 63 -9.78 -3.89 -8.23
CA TRP A 63 -8.73 -4.80 -7.76
C TRP A 63 -7.50 -4.03 -7.26
N VAL A 64 -7.03 -3.01 -8.00
CA VAL A 64 -5.91 -2.16 -7.58
C VAL A 64 -6.26 -1.34 -6.33
N TRP A 65 -7.47 -0.79 -6.22
CA TRP A 65 -7.95 -0.11 -5.02
C TRP A 65 -7.82 -1.00 -3.78
N ARG A 66 -8.15 -2.28 -3.88
CA ARG A 66 -8.00 -3.23 -2.77
C ARG A 66 -6.54 -3.37 -2.36
N ILE A 67 -5.61 -3.45 -3.31
CA ILE A 67 -4.18 -3.54 -3.02
C ILE A 67 -3.70 -2.26 -2.33
N VAL A 68 -4.06 -1.08 -2.85
CA VAL A 68 -3.71 0.23 -2.25
C VAL A 68 -4.18 0.34 -0.80
N ILE A 69 -5.45 0.00 -0.54
CA ILE A 69 -6.02 0.04 0.82
C ILE A 69 -5.28 -0.94 1.74
N ASN A 70 -4.97 -2.15 1.25
CA ASN A 70 -4.27 -3.15 2.04
C ASN A 70 -2.85 -2.70 2.42
N GLU A 71 -2.09 -2.13 1.48
CA GLU A 71 -0.73 -1.61 1.74
C GLU A 71 -0.78 -0.41 2.70
N ALA A 72 -1.72 0.53 2.51
CA ALA A 72 -1.88 1.66 3.42
C ALA A 72 -2.24 1.23 4.85
N LEU A 73 -3.13 0.23 5.00
CA LEU A 73 -3.46 -0.36 6.30
C LEU A 73 -2.27 -1.11 6.92
N ALA A 74 -1.46 -1.78 6.11
CA ALA A 74 -0.24 -2.46 6.58
C ALA A 74 0.79 -1.46 7.10
N LEU A 75 1.04 -0.39 6.34
CA LEU A 75 1.95 0.68 6.73
C LEU A 75 1.49 1.36 8.02
N ARG A 76 0.20 1.68 8.15
CA ARG A 76 -0.37 2.24 9.39
C ARG A 76 -0.14 1.34 10.60
N ARG A 77 -0.30 0.02 10.46
CA ARG A 77 -0.04 -0.93 11.56
C ARG A 77 1.44 -0.94 11.94
N SER A 78 2.34 -0.87 10.96
CA SER A 78 3.78 -0.81 11.23
C SER A 78 4.18 0.45 12.01
N HIS A 79 3.66 1.62 11.63
CA HIS A 79 3.90 2.88 12.35
C HIS A 79 3.38 2.84 13.80
N ALA A 80 2.22 2.22 14.02
CA ALA A 80 1.69 2.03 15.38
C ALA A 80 2.61 1.16 16.25
N SER A 81 3.12 0.06 15.69
CA SER A 81 4.05 -0.83 16.41
C SER A 81 5.42 -0.19 16.68
N GLU A 82 5.91 0.65 15.78
CA GLU A 82 7.16 1.38 15.98
C GLU A 82 7.03 2.42 17.10
N PHE A 83 5.90 3.13 17.14
CA PHE A 83 5.62 4.08 18.20
C PHE A 83 5.57 3.42 19.59
N GLU A 84 4.94 2.25 19.70
CA GLU A 84 4.90 1.47 20.94
C GLU A 84 6.30 1.03 21.39
N ARG A 85 7.13 0.53 20.46
CA ARG A 85 8.52 0.12 20.75
C ARG A 85 9.41 1.28 21.18
N VAL A 86 9.26 2.46 20.56
CA VAL A 86 10.01 3.67 20.93
C VAL A 86 9.58 4.15 22.32
N SER A 87 8.28 4.11 22.63
CA SER A 87 7.76 4.45 23.96
C SER A 87 8.26 3.50 25.06
N GLU A 88 8.32 2.19 24.77
CA GLU A 88 8.82 1.18 25.71
C GLU A 88 10.33 1.37 25.98
N ASN A 89 11.12 1.65 24.94
CA ASN A 89 12.56 1.85 25.06
C ASN A 89 12.97 3.19 25.68
N ALA A 90 12.05 4.16 25.79
CA ALA A 90 12.27 5.44 26.46
C ALA A 90 12.09 5.38 27.99
N THR A 91 11.59 4.26 28.53
CA THR A 91 11.24 4.12 29.96
C THR A 91 12.25 3.30 30.77
N THR A 92 13.29 2.73 30.18
CA THR A 92 14.38 2.08 30.94
C THR A 92 15.41 3.11 31.40
N PRO A 93 15.51 3.42 32.71
CA PRO A 93 16.70 4.09 33.21
C PRO A 93 17.84 3.08 33.08
N SER A 94 18.89 3.47 32.38
CA SER A 94 20.19 2.80 32.43
C SER A 94 20.67 2.80 33.89
N THR A 95 20.35 1.73 34.62
CA THR A 95 21.03 1.41 35.87
C THR A 95 22.32 0.69 35.47
N ASN A 96 23.36 1.47 35.22
CA ASN A 96 24.72 0.98 35.38
C ASN A 96 24.91 0.56 36.84
N HIS A 97 25.31 -0.69 37.06
CA HIS A 97 26.06 -1.10 38.24
C HIS A 97 27.07 -2.16 37.86
#